data_AF-A0A945TDC8-F1
#
_entry.id   AF-A0A945TDC8-F1
#
_cell.length_a   1.000
_cell.length_b   1.000
_cell.length_c   1.000
_cell.angle_alpha   90.00
_cell.angle_beta   90.00
_cell.angle_gamma   90.00
#
_symmetry.space_group_name_H-M   'P 1'
#
loop_
_entity.id
_entity.type
_entity.pdbx_description
1 polymer ?
#
loop_
_entity_poly.entity_id
_entity_poly.type
_entity_poly.pdbx_seq_one_letter_code
_entity_poly.pdbx_strand_id
1 'polypeptide(L)'
;MPIERGLSVKLDEEFAADVELLNLFELDSSQTGLKIHQVASPERIESAKRLFESSLTTQLDGGYLTPLGIKAAEHAQALVRILKATE
;
A
#
# COMPACT_ATOMS: atom_id res chain seq x y z
N MET A 1 17.26 -25.60 14.52
CA MET A 1 16.15 -24.70 14.14
C MET A 1 16.68 -23.79 13.03
N PRO A 2 16.06 -23.76 11.84
CA PRO A 2 16.41 -22.75 10.86
C PRO A 2 15.89 -21.41 11.39
N ILE A 3 16.80 -20.45 11.53
CA ILE A 3 16.47 -19.05 11.80
C ILE A 3 15.80 -18.55 10.53
N GLU A 4 14.49 -18.33 10.59
CA GLU A 4 13.74 -17.68 9.51
C GLU A 4 14.44 -16.34 9.25
N ARG A 5 15.21 -16.27 8.15
CA ARG A 5 15.81 -15.00 7.73
C ARG A 5 14.65 -14.04 7.54
N GLY A 6 14.56 -13.05 8.42
CA GLY A 6 13.63 -11.94 8.26
C GLY A 6 13.72 -11.42 6.82
N LEU A 7 12.57 -11.07 6.26
CA LEU A 7 12.43 -10.60 4.88
C LEU A 7 13.50 -9.50 4.62
N SER A 8 14.59 -9.86 3.95
CA SER A 8 15.65 -8.91 3.59
C SER A 8 15.22 -8.19 2.31
N VAL A 9 14.15 -7.42 2.41
CA VAL A 9 13.66 -6.57 1.33
C VAL A 9 14.35 -5.22 1.46
N LYS A 10 14.95 -4.75 0.37
CA LYS A 10 15.41 -3.37 0.30
C LYS A 10 14.20 -2.46 0.25
N LEU A 11 14.18 -1.47 1.13
CA LEU A 11 13.19 -0.41 1.15
C LEU A 11 13.62 0.64 0.11
N ASP A 12 13.54 0.29 -1.17
CA ASP A 12 13.81 1.20 -2.28
C ASP A 12 12.65 2.23 -2.42
N GLU A 13 12.87 3.33 -3.16
CA GLU A 13 11.88 4.41 -3.33
C GLU A 13 10.55 3.89 -3.90
N GLU A 14 10.60 2.84 -4.74
CA GLU A 14 9.42 2.15 -5.27
C GLU A 14 8.56 1.52 -4.17
N PHE A 15 9.19 0.85 -3.19
CA PHE A 15 8.47 0.23 -2.08
C PHE A 15 7.91 1.29 -1.12
N ALA A 16 8.66 2.37 -0.89
CA ALA A 16 8.17 3.50 -0.11
C ALA A 16 6.92 4.12 -0.77
N ALA A 17 6.93 4.28 -2.10
CA ALA A 17 5.79 4.77 -2.86
C ALA A 17 4.59 3.81 -2.80
N ASP A 18 4.81 2.50 -2.87
CA ASP A 18 3.75 1.49 -2.73
C ASP A 18 3.09 1.56 -1.33
N VAL A 19 3.89 1.68 -0.27
CA VAL A 19 3.41 1.81 1.11
C VAL A 19 2.70 3.15 1.34
N GLU A 20 3.24 4.24 0.80
CA GLU A 20 2.59 5.55 0.85
C GLU A 20 1.22 5.50 0.15
N LEU A 21 1.16 4.85 -1.02
CA LEU A 21 -0.08 4.67 -1.75
C LEU A 21 -1.10 3.87 -0.95
N LEU A 22 -0.70 2.75 -0.33
CA LEU A 22 -1.54 1.96 0.58
C LEU A 22 -2.03 2.77 1.80
N ASN A 23 -1.20 3.67 2.32
CA ASN A 23 -1.53 4.53 3.45
C ASN A 23 -2.51 5.66 3.07
N LEU A 24 -2.61 6.03 1.79
CA LEU A 24 -3.62 6.98 1.31
C LEU A 24 -5.02 6.37 1.28
N PHE A 25 -5.17 5.05 1.27
CA PHE A 25 -6.49 4.40 1.25
C PHE A 25 -7.21 4.55 2.59
N GLU A 26 -8.46 5.00 2.55
CA GLU A 26 -9.29 5.08 3.75
C GLU A 26 -9.91 3.70 4.06
N LEU A 27 -9.46 3.08 5.15
CA LEU A 27 -9.92 1.75 5.59
C LEU A 27 -11.22 1.79 6.41
N ASP A 28 -11.50 2.93 7.04
CA ASP A 28 -12.67 3.14 7.91
C ASP A 28 -13.99 3.04 7.11
N SER A 29 -13.92 3.46 5.85
CA SER A 29 -15.00 3.29 4.89
C SER A 29 -14.75 2.04 4.07
N SER A 30 -15.21 0.89 4.55
CA SER A 30 -15.27 -0.37 3.79
C SER A 30 -16.00 -0.28 2.42
N GLN A 31 -16.59 0.88 2.10
CA GLN A 31 -17.26 1.20 0.84
C GLN A 31 -16.68 2.41 0.08
N THR A 32 -15.67 3.10 0.60
CA THR A 32 -15.08 4.27 -0.10
C THR A 32 -13.70 3.88 -0.59
N GLY A 33 -13.66 3.30 -1.80
CA GLY A 33 -12.39 3.12 -2.51
C GLY A 33 -11.66 4.44 -2.62
N LEU A 34 -10.33 4.40 -2.50
CA LEU A 34 -9.50 5.55 -2.80
C LEU A 34 -9.63 5.82 -4.30
N LYS A 35 -10.46 6.79 -4.67
CA LYS A 35 -10.33 7.38 -6.00
C LYS A 35 -9.02 8.14 -6.00
N ILE A 36 -7.94 7.47 -6.41
CA ILE A 36 -6.73 8.14 -6.86
C ILE A 36 -7.22 9.10 -7.94
N HIS A 37 -7.34 10.38 -7.60
CA HIS A 37 -7.61 11.38 -8.60
C HIS A 37 -6.44 11.28 -9.57
N GLN A 38 -6.77 11.15 -10.85
CA GLN A 38 -5.89 10.93 -12.02
C GLN A 38 -4.75 11.96 -12.21
N VAL A 39 -4.48 12.76 -11.17
CA VAL A 39 -3.43 13.77 -10.97
C VAL A 39 -2.36 13.22 -10.02
N ALA A 40 -2.15 11.91 -9.98
CA ALA A 40 -1.07 11.31 -9.21
C ALA A 40 0.24 11.37 -10.02
N SER A 41 1.36 11.67 -9.35
CA SER A 41 2.70 11.65 -9.96
C SER A 41 2.96 10.33 -10.70
N PRO A 42 3.76 10.32 -11.79
CA PRO A 42 4.03 9.11 -12.57
C PRO A 42 4.51 7.93 -11.71
N GLU A 43 5.25 8.20 -10.64
CA GLU A 43 5.70 7.20 -9.66
C GLU A 43 4.54 6.49 -8.94
N ARG A 44 3.46 7.20 -8.63
CA ARG A 44 2.25 6.63 -8.01
C ARG A 44 1.45 5.79 -9.00
N ILE A 45 1.49 6.14 -10.28
CA ILE A 45 0.84 5.34 -11.34
C ILE A 45 1.58 4.00 -11.50
N GLU A 46 2.91 4.02 -11.53
CA GLU A 46 3.69 2.77 -11.56
C GLU A 46 3.48 1.93 -10.29
N SER A 47 3.41 2.58 -9.13
CA SER A 47 3.09 1.92 -7.86
C SER A 47 1.70 1.27 -7.88
N ALA A 48 0.68 1.99 -8.35
CA ALA A 48 -0.68 1.46 -8.49
C ALA A 48 -0.72 0.24 -9.44
N LYS A 49 0.06 0.27 -10.53
CA LYS A 49 0.22 -0.84 -11.45
C LYS A 49 0.88 -2.06 -10.79
N ARG A 50 1.97 -1.88 -10.03
CA ARG A 50 2.62 -2.97 -9.28
C ARG A 50 1.68 -3.60 -8.25
N LEU A 51 0.92 -2.77 -7.53
CA LEU A 51 -0.10 -3.24 -6.58
C LEU A 51 -1.22 -4.01 -7.30
N PHE A 52 -1.62 -3.58 -8.50
CA PHE A 52 -2.60 -4.28 -9.33
C PHE A 52 -2.08 -5.63 -9.83
N GLU A 53 -0.83 -5.69 -10.31
CA GLU A 53 -0.17 -6.94 -10.69
C GLU A 53 -0.07 -7.92 -9.51
N SER A 54 0.10 -7.37 -8.30
CA SER A 54 0.09 -8.13 -7.03
C SER A 54 -1.32 -8.45 -6.52
N SER A 55 -2.37 -8.14 -7.28
CA SER A 55 -3.78 -8.34 -6.92
C SER A 55 -4.21 -7.65 -5.62
N LEU A 56 -3.55 -6.56 -5.22
CA LEU A 56 -3.87 -5.76 -4.04
C LEU A 56 -4.94 -4.69 -4.36
N THR A 57 -4.98 -4.22 -5.60
CA THR A 57 -6.00 -3.30 -6.10
C THR A 57 -6.85 -3.96 -7.18
N THR A 58 -8.07 -3.47 -7.37
CA THR A 58 -9.02 -3.95 -8.38
C THR A 58 -8.86 -3.27 -9.73
N GLN A 59 -8.14 -2.14 -9.79
CA GLN A 59 -7.91 -1.36 -11.00
C GLN A 59 -6.46 -0.88 -11.06
N LEU A 60 -5.96 -0.72 -12.30
CA LEU A 60 -4.62 -0.22 -12.60
C LEU A 60 -4.36 1.18 -12.00
N ASP A 61 -5.41 2.00 -11.93
CA ASP A 61 -5.36 3.36 -11.39
C ASP A 61 -5.69 3.41 -9.88
N GLY A 62 -5.61 2.28 -9.18
CA GLY A 62 -5.78 2.19 -7.73
C GLY A 62 -7.21 2.28 -7.19
N GLY A 63 -8.23 2.00 -8.02
CA GLY A 63 -9.66 2.10 -7.69
C GLY A 63 -10.09 1.59 -6.30
N TYR A 64 -10.34 0.29 -6.14
CA TYR A 64 -10.70 -0.30 -4.83
C TYR A 64 -9.63 -1.30 -4.39
N LEU A 65 -9.35 -1.38 -3.09
CA LEU A 65 -8.54 -2.45 -2.54
C LEU A 65 -9.28 -3.78 -2.62
N THR A 66 -8.56 -4.85 -2.95
CA THR A 66 -9.05 -6.22 -2.78
C THR A 66 -9.03 -6.59 -1.29
N PRO A 67 -9.65 -7.70 -0.86
CA PRO A 67 -9.53 -8.15 0.52
C PRO A 67 -8.08 -8.33 1.00
N LEU A 68 -7.16 -8.69 0.09
CA LEU A 68 -5.73 -8.76 0.39
C LEU A 68 -5.10 -7.37 0.49
N GLY A 69 -5.47 -6.45 -0.41
CA GLY A 69 -5.05 -5.05 -0.35
C GLY A 69 -5.49 -4.32 0.92
N ILE A 70 -6.71 -4.60 1.41
CA ILE A 70 -7.22 -4.06 2.67
C ILE A 70 -6.29 -4.48 3.82
N LYS A 71 -5.96 -5.78 3.92
CA LYS A 71 -5.02 -6.27 4.94
C LYS A 71 -3.63 -5.63 4.80
N ALA A 72 -3.12 -5.51 3.58
CA ALA A 72 -1.83 -4.89 3.33
C ALA A 72 -1.82 -3.43 3.78
N ALA A 73 -2.86 -2.66 3.46
CA ALA A 73 -3.05 -1.29 3.89
C ALA A 73 -3.24 -1.18 5.41
N GLU A 74 -3.99 -2.08 6.06
CA GLU A 74 -4.12 -2.16 7.52
C GLU A 74 -2.74 -2.33 8.18
N HIS A 75 -1.94 -3.28 7.70
CA HIS A 75 -0.60 -3.52 8.21
C HIS A 75 0.35 -2.34 7.95
N ALA A 76 0.30 -1.74 6.77
CA ALA A 76 1.09 -0.55 6.44
C ALA A 76 0.74 0.63 7.35
N GLN A 77 -0.54 0.95 7.50
CA GLN A 77 -1.02 2.02 8.38
C GLN A 77 -0.69 1.74 9.84
N ALA A 78 -0.85 0.50 10.30
CA ALA A 78 -0.47 0.10 11.64
C ALA A 78 1.03 0.30 11.88
N LEU A 79 1.88 -0.12 10.93
CA LEU A 79 3.32 0.08 11.00
C LEU A 79 3.67 1.57 11.05
N VAL A 80 3.11 2.39 10.15
CA VAL A 80 3.34 3.84 10.14
C VAL A 80 2.87 4.48 11.43
N ARG A 81 1.70 4.10 11.95
CA ARG A 81 1.21 4.57 13.26
C ARG A 81 2.18 4.18 14.37
N ILE A 82 2.68 2.94 14.41
CA ILE A 82 3.63 2.50 15.43
C ILE A 82 4.95 3.30 15.34
N LEU A 83 5.48 3.47 14.13
CA LEU A 83 6.75 4.17 13.90
C LEU A 83 6.64 5.69 14.11
N LYS A 84 5.48 6.30 13.83
CA LYS A 84 5.23 7.75 13.99
C LYS A 84 4.53 8.15 15.28
N ALA A 85 3.92 7.23 16.03
CA ALA A 85 3.30 7.53 17.33
C ALA A 85 4.31 7.80 18.45
N THR A 86 5.61 7.73 18.15
CA THR A 86 6.69 8.15 19.05
C THR A 86 7.16 9.57 18.69
N GLU A 87 6.23 10.53 18.68
CA GLU A 87 6.53 11.97 18.77
C GLU A 87 6.00 12.53 20.09
#